data_AF-A0A3N5P8D4-F1
#
_entry.id   AF-A0A3N5P8D4-F1
#
_cell.length_a   1.000
_cell.length_b   1.000
_cell.length_c   1.000
_cell.angle_alpha   90.00
_cell.angle_beta   90.00
_cell.angle_gamma   90.00
#
_symmetry.space_group_name_H-M   'P 1'
#
loop_
_entity.id
_entity.type
_entity.pdbx_description
1 polymer ?
#
loop_
_entity_poly.entity_id
_entity_poly.type
_entity_poly.pdbx_seq_one_letter_code
_entity_poly.pdbx_strand_id
1 'polypeptide(L)'
;MDHSRLRRVQDVLAPVLLVVLPLCLFGPYAIYSGNEAEFTAPFWLIARTLLLAGLGITLVLMAAGLVLPRRIFPPYVALLFGLGLVIWIQGNFLLPDYAAFTGAEIDWTTESWRNPYEITMWLAVPSLCVVAAKYIAPMAPFASGVLVALQAAWLVTSSLGASDAARPEWEGPSERMFELSRSRNAIHIVLDGFQSEMFHEILEEDRQTLDRSWSGATFFADHLGAFPSTIVSIPAMLTGTVYRNERNLQRYIRDHFEQGSLFKSLR
;
A
#
# COMPACT_ATOMS: atom_id res chain seq x y z
N MET A 1 -35.54 -27.18 5.75
CA MET A 1 -35.17 -26.17 4.72
C MET A 1 -35.60 -26.71 3.35
N ASP A 2 -36.46 -25.96 2.65
CA ASP A 2 -36.93 -26.30 1.31
C ASP A 2 -35.72 -26.45 0.35
N HIS A 3 -35.62 -27.57 -0.36
CA HIS A 3 -34.48 -27.88 -1.24
C HIS A 3 -34.24 -26.77 -2.30
N SER A 4 -35.29 -26.01 -2.62
CA SER A 4 -35.22 -24.85 -3.51
C SER A 4 -34.39 -23.68 -2.96
N ARG A 5 -34.36 -23.47 -1.64
CA ARG A 5 -33.61 -22.38 -1.01
C ARG A 5 -32.13 -22.70 -0.84
N LEU A 6 -31.80 -23.95 -0.52
CA LEU A 6 -30.40 -24.38 -0.38
C LEU A 6 -29.63 -24.24 -1.69
N ARG A 7 -30.26 -24.62 -2.81
CA ARG A 7 -29.68 -24.45 -4.15
C ARG A 7 -29.43 -22.98 -4.49
N ARG A 8 -30.37 -22.09 -4.16
CA ARG A 8 -30.19 -20.63 -4.34
C ARG A 8 -29.01 -20.07 -3.55
N VAL A 9 -28.79 -20.54 -2.32
CA VAL A 9 -27.62 -20.14 -1.52
C VAL A 9 -26.34 -20.56 -2.22
N GLN A 10 -26.26 -21.81 -2.71
CA GLN A 10 -25.09 -22.31 -3.43
C GLN A 10 -24.82 -21.52 -4.72
N ASP A 11 -25.87 -21.17 -5.47
CA ASP A 11 -25.76 -20.43 -6.73
C ASP A 11 -25.30 -18.97 -6.52
N VAL A 12 -25.61 -18.34 -5.38
CA VAL A 12 -25.27 -16.93 -5.12
C VAL A 12 -23.96 -16.78 -4.36
N LEU A 13 -23.59 -17.74 -3.51
CA LEU A 13 -22.45 -17.60 -2.59
C LEU A 13 -21.14 -17.33 -3.32
N ALA A 14 -20.78 -18.14 -4.31
CA ALA A 14 -19.51 -17.98 -5.01
C ALA A 14 -19.43 -16.64 -5.79
N PRO A 15 -20.46 -16.20 -6.54
CA PRO A 15 -20.46 -14.88 -7.17
C PRO A 15 -20.38 -13.71 -6.19
N VAL A 16 -21.04 -13.81 -5.03
CA VAL A 16 -20.88 -12.79 -3.97
C VAL A 16 -19.45 -12.75 -3.45
N LEU A 17 -18.84 -13.91 -3.18
CA LEU A 17 -17.46 -13.97 -2.73
C LEU A 17 -16.47 -13.43 -3.78
N LEU A 18 -16.75 -13.64 -5.08
CA LEU A 18 -15.96 -13.08 -6.16
C LEU A 18 -16.01 -11.53 -6.18
N VAL A 19 -17.11 -10.92 -5.75
CA VAL A 19 -17.19 -9.45 -5.62
C VAL A 19 -16.48 -8.99 -4.34
N VAL A 20 -16.72 -9.66 -3.23
CA VAL A 20 -16.32 -9.17 -1.90
C VAL A 20 -14.85 -9.43 -1.60
N LEU A 21 -14.34 -10.64 -1.86
CA LEU A 21 -12.99 -11.02 -1.44
C LEU A 21 -11.89 -10.23 -2.16
N PRO A 22 -11.99 -9.90 -3.46
CA PRO A 22 -11.01 -8.99 -4.08
C PRO A 22 -10.95 -7.63 -3.41
N LEU A 23 -12.09 -7.06 -3.02
CA LEU A 23 -12.15 -5.74 -2.39
C LEU A 23 -11.70 -5.74 -0.92
N CYS A 24 -12.04 -6.79 -0.18
CA CYS A 24 -11.88 -6.81 1.29
C CYS A 24 -10.71 -7.67 1.77
N LEU A 25 -10.09 -8.47 0.89
CA LEU A 25 -9.00 -9.37 1.27
C LEU A 25 -7.86 -9.37 0.25
N PHE A 26 -8.11 -9.80 -0.99
CA PHE A 26 -7.02 -10.04 -1.94
C PHE A 26 -6.34 -8.76 -2.42
N GLY A 27 -7.10 -7.72 -2.78
CA GLY A 27 -6.54 -6.42 -3.17
C GLY A 27 -5.75 -5.75 -2.03
N PRO A 28 -6.34 -5.59 -0.83
CA PRO A 28 -5.63 -5.07 0.33
C PRO A 28 -4.37 -5.86 0.68
N TYR A 29 -4.42 -7.20 0.59
CA TYR A 29 -3.24 -8.03 0.81
C TYR A 29 -2.18 -7.83 -0.28
N ALA A 30 -2.56 -7.72 -1.56
CA ALA A 30 -1.62 -7.43 -2.64
C ALA A 30 -0.88 -6.13 -2.41
N ILE A 31 -1.59 -5.07 -2.00
CA ILE A 31 -0.98 -3.79 -1.62
C ILE A 31 -0.05 -3.96 -0.42
N TYR A 32 -0.49 -4.64 0.64
CA TYR A 32 0.32 -4.85 1.83
C TYR A 32 1.61 -5.63 1.52
N SER A 33 1.48 -6.78 0.86
CA SER A 33 2.58 -7.68 0.51
C SER A 33 3.60 -7.03 -0.45
N GLY A 34 3.16 -6.13 -1.32
CA GLY A 34 4.04 -5.36 -2.20
C GLY A 34 4.82 -4.26 -1.48
N ASN A 35 4.38 -3.84 -0.29
CA ASN A 35 4.92 -2.69 0.43
C ASN A 35 5.19 -3.01 1.91
N GLU A 36 5.53 -4.27 2.25
CA GLU A 36 5.68 -4.70 3.65
C GLU A 36 6.70 -3.86 4.43
N ALA A 37 7.72 -3.33 3.75
CA ALA A 37 8.74 -2.47 4.35
C ALA A 37 8.20 -1.10 4.82
N GLU A 38 7.07 -0.65 4.27
CA GLU A 38 6.42 0.63 4.62
C GLU A 38 5.45 0.50 5.79
N PHE A 39 5.01 -0.72 6.12
CA PHE A 39 4.03 -0.98 7.16
C PHE A 39 4.68 -1.45 8.46
N THR A 40 4.49 -0.67 9.54
CA THR A 40 4.89 -1.10 10.90
C THR A 40 3.87 -2.07 11.53
N ALA A 41 2.60 -1.98 11.14
CA ALA A 41 1.53 -2.81 11.69
C ALA A 41 1.36 -4.10 10.88
N PRO A 42 1.09 -5.25 11.52
CA PRO A 42 0.85 -6.50 10.81
C PRO A 42 -0.47 -6.46 10.03
N PHE A 43 -0.49 -7.10 8.86
CA PHE A 43 -1.67 -7.17 7.99
C PHE A 43 -2.96 -7.57 8.71
N TRP A 44 -2.89 -8.49 9.68
CA TRP A 44 -4.07 -8.99 10.40
C TRP A 44 -4.89 -7.90 11.10
N LEU A 45 -4.25 -6.81 11.54
CA LEU A 45 -4.93 -5.69 12.18
C LEU A 45 -5.88 -4.99 11.20
N ILE A 46 -5.44 -4.82 9.95
CA ILE A 46 -6.22 -4.24 8.84
C ILE A 46 -7.24 -5.26 8.34
N ALA A 47 -6.81 -6.50 8.14
CA ALA A 47 -7.64 -7.59 7.62
C ALA A 47 -8.89 -7.82 8.48
N ARG A 48 -8.80 -7.73 9.82
CA ARG A 48 -9.96 -7.92 10.70
C ARG A 48 -11.08 -6.93 10.37
N THR A 49 -10.76 -5.66 10.20
CA THR A 49 -11.74 -4.61 9.91
C THR A 49 -12.35 -4.81 8.52
N LEU A 50 -11.52 -5.12 7.53
CA LEU A 50 -11.98 -5.35 6.16
C LEU A 50 -12.82 -6.64 6.03
N LEU A 51 -12.47 -7.71 6.74
CA LEU A 51 -13.25 -8.96 6.76
C LEU A 51 -14.61 -8.77 7.44
N LEU A 52 -14.71 -7.95 8.49
CA LEU A 52 -16.00 -7.59 9.11
C LEU A 52 -16.87 -6.79 8.13
N ALA A 53 -16.30 -5.80 7.44
CA ALA A 53 -17.00 -5.06 6.39
C ALA A 53 -17.44 -5.99 5.24
N GLY A 54 -16.54 -6.87 4.79
CA GLY A 54 -16.81 -7.85 3.75
C GLY A 54 -17.89 -8.86 4.14
N LEU A 55 -17.92 -9.30 5.40
CA LEU A 55 -19.01 -10.13 5.93
C LEU A 55 -20.34 -9.38 5.86
N GLY A 56 -20.37 -8.11 6.24
CA GLY A 56 -21.56 -7.26 6.12
C GLY A 56 -22.08 -7.18 4.68
N ILE A 57 -21.19 -6.87 3.73
CA ILE A 57 -21.53 -6.80 2.29
C ILE A 57 -22.02 -8.17 1.78
N THR A 58 -21.35 -9.25 2.17
CA THR A 58 -21.73 -10.62 1.80
C THR A 58 -23.15 -10.93 2.28
N LEU A 59 -23.47 -10.62 3.54
CA LEU A 59 -24.80 -10.85 4.09
C LEU A 59 -25.87 -10.04 3.37
N VAL A 60 -25.60 -8.77 3.04
CA VAL A 60 -26.53 -7.91 2.29
C VAL A 60 -26.79 -8.46 0.88
N LEU A 61 -25.74 -8.81 0.13
CA LEU A 61 -25.88 -9.37 -1.21
C LEU A 61 -26.53 -10.76 -1.20
N MET A 62 -26.22 -11.59 -0.21
CA MET A 62 -26.91 -12.88 -0.05
C MET A 62 -28.40 -12.68 0.26
N ALA A 63 -28.74 -11.79 1.19
CA ALA A 63 -30.12 -11.48 1.53
C ALA A 63 -30.91 -10.96 0.32
N ALA A 64 -30.32 -10.03 -0.45
CA ALA A 64 -30.92 -9.53 -1.68
C ALA A 64 -31.22 -10.68 -2.67
N GLY A 65 -30.26 -11.57 -2.90
CA GLY A 65 -30.43 -12.74 -3.78
C GLY A 65 -31.55 -13.69 -3.32
N LEU A 66 -31.68 -13.91 -2.01
CA LEU A 66 -32.66 -14.86 -1.45
C LEU A 66 -34.10 -14.34 -1.49
N VAL A 67 -34.31 -13.03 -1.39
CA VAL A 67 -35.63 -12.38 -1.44
C VAL A 67 -36.15 -12.25 -2.88
N LEU A 68 -35.26 -12.30 -3.88
CA LEU A 68 -35.64 -12.07 -5.29
C LEU A 68 -36.60 -13.14 -5.87
N PRO A 69 -37.57 -12.72 -6.71
CA PRO A 69 -38.43 -13.62 -7.47
C PRO A 69 -37.63 -14.52 -8.42
N ARG A 70 -38.16 -15.71 -8.74
CA ARG A 70 -37.53 -16.67 -9.67
C ARG A 70 -37.16 -16.10 -11.05
N ARG A 71 -37.87 -15.06 -11.52
CA ARG A 71 -37.60 -14.41 -12.81
C ARG A 71 -36.34 -13.53 -12.80
N ILE A 72 -36.03 -12.87 -11.67
CA ILE A 72 -34.93 -11.91 -11.55
C ILE A 72 -33.67 -12.57 -10.97
N PHE A 73 -33.83 -13.73 -10.32
CA PHE A 73 -32.73 -14.45 -9.69
C PHE A 73 -31.58 -14.82 -10.67
N PRO A 74 -31.81 -15.41 -11.87
CA PRO A 74 -30.71 -15.70 -12.79
C PRO A 74 -29.97 -14.44 -13.30
N PRO A 75 -30.66 -13.35 -13.72
CA PRO A 75 -30.01 -12.08 -14.01
C PRO A 75 -29.19 -11.52 -12.85
N TYR A 76 -29.66 -11.64 -11.61
CA TYR A 76 -28.93 -11.21 -10.43
C TYR A 76 -27.61 -11.97 -10.22
N VAL A 77 -27.64 -13.31 -10.33
CA VAL A 77 -26.43 -14.14 -10.24
C VAL A 77 -25.44 -13.78 -11.36
N ALA A 78 -25.92 -13.58 -12.58
CA ALA A 78 -25.08 -13.18 -13.70
C ALA A 78 -24.51 -11.77 -13.55
N LEU A 79 -25.26 -10.84 -12.96
CA LEU A 79 -24.79 -9.49 -12.62
C LEU A 79 -23.64 -9.54 -11.61
N LEU A 80 -23.80 -10.29 -10.52
CA LEU A 80 -22.75 -10.46 -9.51
C LEU A 80 -21.49 -11.07 -10.10
N PHE A 81 -21.64 -12.08 -10.96
CA PHE A 81 -20.52 -12.66 -11.68
C PHE A 81 -19.80 -11.63 -12.57
N GLY A 82 -20.55 -10.87 -13.37
CA GLY A 82 -19.99 -9.83 -14.24
C GLY A 82 -19.28 -8.72 -13.46
N LEU A 83 -19.87 -8.25 -12.35
CA LEU A 83 -19.22 -7.29 -11.45
C LEU A 83 -17.95 -7.85 -10.83
N GLY A 84 -18.00 -9.08 -10.31
CA GLY A 84 -16.84 -9.75 -9.74
C GLY A 84 -15.72 -9.95 -10.75
N LEU A 85 -16.07 -10.27 -12.01
CA LEU A 85 -15.11 -10.39 -13.11
C LEU A 85 -14.42 -9.06 -13.42
N VAL A 86 -15.18 -7.97 -13.51
CA VAL A 86 -14.60 -6.64 -13.75
C VAL A 86 -13.71 -6.21 -12.59
N ILE A 87 -14.14 -6.39 -11.35
CA ILE A 87 -13.33 -6.10 -10.15
C ILE A 87 -12.02 -6.90 -10.19
N TRP A 88 -12.11 -8.19 -10.50
CA TRP A 88 -10.94 -9.05 -10.58
C TRP A 88 -9.99 -8.62 -11.70
N ILE A 89 -10.50 -8.29 -12.90
CA ILE A 89 -9.68 -7.81 -14.02
C ILE A 89 -9.01 -6.48 -13.66
N GLN A 90 -9.80 -5.52 -13.16
CA GLN A 90 -9.32 -4.19 -12.78
C GLN A 90 -8.21 -4.29 -11.73
N GLY A 91 -8.43 -5.09 -10.68
CA GLY A 91 -7.52 -5.23 -9.56
C GLY A 91 -6.28 -6.09 -9.81
N ASN A 92 -6.14 -6.73 -10.98
CA ASN A 92 -4.97 -7.55 -11.30
C ASN A 92 -4.23 -7.12 -12.58
N PHE A 93 -4.95 -6.61 -13.59
CA PHE A 93 -4.37 -6.32 -14.92
C PHE A 93 -4.36 -4.84 -15.28
N LEU A 94 -5.25 -4.04 -14.67
CA LEU A 94 -5.44 -2.64 -15.04
C LEU A 94 -5.01 -1.71 -13.89
N LEU A 95 -3.93 -2.03 -13.17
CA LEU A 95 -3.36 -1.11 -12.18
C LEU A 95 -2.55 -0.04 -12.91
N PRO A 96 -2.90 1.25 -12.79
CA PRO A 96 -2.07 2.34 -13.31
C PRO A 96 -0.80 2.50 -12.48
N ASP A 97 0.28 2.86 -13.15
CA ASP A 97 1.50 3.32 -12.50
C ASP A 97 1.32 4.78 -12.14
N TYR A 98 0.86 5.04 -10.91
CA TYR A 98 0.63 6.40 -10.40
C TYR A 98 1.92 7.12 -9.97
N ALA A 99 3.09 6.54 -10.28
CA ALA A 99 4.40 6.95 -9.77
C ALA A 99 4.47 6.96 -8.23
N ALA A 100 5.65 7.28 -7.68
CA ALA A 100 5.84 7.35 -6.25
C ALA A 100 5.02 8.51 -5.64
N PHE A 101 4.38 8.27 -4.49
CA PHE A 101 3.67 9.30 -3.73
C PHE A 101 4.66 10.25 -3.04
N THR A 102 5.24 11.17 -3.81
CA THR A 102 6.23 12.16 -3.33
C THR A 102 5.60 13.40 -2.68
N GLY A 103 4.27 13.45 -2.57
CA GLY A 103 3.52 14.63 -2.14
C GLY A 103 3.32 15.68 -3.25
N ALA A 104 3.90 15.47 -4.43
CA ALA A 104 3.55 16.22 -5.64
C ALA A 104 2.10 15.94 -6.07
N GLU A 105 1.49 16.89 -6.78
CA GLU A 105 0.15 16.68 -7.35
C GLU A 105 0.17 15.48 -8.32
N ILE A 106 -0.83 14.60 -8.17
CA ILE A 106 -0.99 13.46 -9.07
C ILE A 106 -1.46 13.99 -10.42
N ASP A 107 -0.66 13.76 -11.47
CA ASP A 107 -1.06 14.08 -12.83
C ASP A 107 -2.04 13.03 -13.38
N TRP A 108 -3.33 13.30 -13.17
CA TRP A 108 -4.44 12.48 -13.67
C TRP A 108 -4.53 12.42 -15.20
N THR A 109 -3.80 13.26 -15.93
CA THR A 109 -3.86 13.30 -17.41
C THR A 109 -3.05 12.20 -18.06
N THR A 110 -1.97 11.74 -17.41
CA THR A 110 -1.04 10.72 -17.93
C THR A 110 -1.76 9.43 -18.34
N GLU A 111 -2.67 8.95 -17.50
CA GLU A 111 -3.39 7.69 -17.70
C GLU A 111 -4.85 7.91 -18.16
N SER A 112 -5.25 9.15 -18.46
CA SER A 112 -6.63 9.51 -18.80
C SER A 112 -7.18 8.85 -20.06
N TRP A 113 -6.30 8.41 -20.97
CA TRP A 113 -6.66 7.69 -22.20
C TRP A 113 -7.38 6.36 -21.92
N ARG A 114 -7.21 5.80 -20.72
CA ARG A 114 -7.82 4.54 -20.28
C ARG A 114 -9.26 4.68 -19.81
N ASN A 115 -9.63 5.85 -19.28
CA ASN A 115 -10.96 6.13 -18.73
C ASN A 115 -12.12 5.65 -19.62
N PRO A 116 -12.16 5.94 -20.94
CA PRO A 116 -13.27 5.45 -21.77
C PRO A 116 -13.33 3.92 -21.84
N TYR A 117 -12.20 3.23 -21.88
CA TYR A 117 -12.14 1.76 -21.93
C TYR A 117 -12.58 1.13 -20.61
N GLU A 118 -12.14 1.69 -19.49
CA GLU A 118 -12.51 1.19 -18.16
C GLU A 118 -13.99 1.42 -17.87
N ILE A 119 -14.52 2.62 -18.15
CA ILE A 119 -15.97 2.90 -18.03
C ILE A 119 -16.76 1.96 -18.93
N THR A 120 -16.31 1.75 -20.17
CA THR A 120 -16.96 0.82 -21.11
C THR A 120 -16.95 -0.60 -20.56
N MET A 121 -15.84 -1.09 -19.99
CA MET A 121 -15.76 -2.41 -19.38
C MET A 121 -16.73 -2.56 -18.19
N TRP A 122 -16.76 -1.57 -17.30
CA TRP A 122 -17.63 -1.54 -16.11
C TRP A 122 -19.11 -1.54 -16.46
N LEU A 123 -19.51 -0.95 -17.58
CA LEU A 123 -20.90 -0.96 -18.04
C LEU A 123 -21.21 -2.18 -18.90
N ALA A 124 -20.35 -2.50 -19.87
CA ALA A 124 -20.61 -3.52 -20.88
C ALA A 124 -20.57 -4.94 -20.30
N VAL A 125 -19.55 -5.30 -19.51
CA VAL A 125 -19.39 -6.68 -19.02
C VAL A 125 -20.55 -7.11 -18.13
N PRO A 126 -20.94 -6.35 -17.07
CA PRO A 126 -22.08 -6.74 -16.25
C PRO A 126 -23.40 -6.74 -17.04
N SER A 127 -23.60 -5.77 -17.93
CA SER A 127 -24.81 -5.69 -18.78
C SER A 127 -24.92 -6.89 -19.72
N LEU A 128 -23.84 -7.28 -20.38
CA LEU A 128 -23.79 -8.46 -21.25
C LEU A 128 -24.05 -9.74 -20.46
N CYS A 129 -23.50 -9.88 -19.26
CA CYS A 129 -23.82 -11.01 -18.38
C CYS A 129 -25.31 -11.08 -18.02
N VAL A 130 -25.94 -9.93 -17.74
CA VAL A 130 -27.38 -9.85 -17.45
C VAL A 130 -28.23 -10.23 -18.68
N VAL A 131 -27.92 -9.70 -19.86
CA VAL A 131 -28.63 -10.04 -21.10
C VAL A 131 -28.48 -11.52 -21.43
N ALA A 132 -27.28 -12.07 -21.23
CA ALA A 132 -26.98 -13.49 -21.45
C ALA A 132 -27.24 -14.37 -20.21
N ALA A 133 -28.01 -13.90 -19.22
CA ALA A 133 -28.16 -14.58 -17.92
C ALA A 133 -28.67 -16.02 -18.03
N LYS A 134 -29.46 -16.34 -19.07
CA LYS A 134 -29.91 -17.72 -19.36
C LYS A 134 -28.73 -18.70 -19.53
N TYR A 135 -27.63 -18.22 -20.09
CA TYR A 135 -26.41 -19.01 -20.36
C TYR A 135 -25.37 -18.84 -19.24
N ILE A 136 -25.24 -17.64 -18.69
CA ILE A 136 -24.21 -17.30 -17.69
C ILE A 136 -24.59 -17.76 -16.28
N ALA A 137 -25.84 -17.58 -15.85
CA ALA A 137 -26.23 -17.87 -14.46
C ALA A 137 -25.98 -19.33 -14.03
N PRO A 138 -26.15 -20.36 -14.88
CA PRO A 138 -25.81 -21.74 -14.52
C PRO A 138 -24.31 -22.00 -14.33
N MET A 139 -23.44 -21.26 -15.03
CA MET A 139 -21.98 -21.44 -14.99
C MET A 139 -21.29 -20.49 -14.00
N ALA A 140 -21.94 -19.37 -13.66
CA ALA A 140 -21.43 -18.34 -12.77
C ALA A 140 -20.93 -18.87 -11.41
N PRO A 141 -21.64 -19.77 -10.70
CA PRO A 141 -21.17 -20.25 -9.40
C PRO A 141 -19.85 -21.02 -9.50
N PHE A 142 -19.73 -21.88 -10.50
CA PHE A 142 -18.51 -22.65 -10.75
C PHE A 142 -17.36 -21.74 -11.17
N ALA A 143 -17.59 -20.86 -12.15
CA ALA A 143 -16.57 -19.93 -12.64
C ALA A 143 -16.07 -18.98 -11.54
N SER A 144 -16.98 -18.41 -10.74
CA SER A 144 -16.62 -17.61 -9.56
C SER A 144 -15.83 -18.41 -8.55
N GLY A 145 -16.23 -19.65 -8.26
CA GLY A 145 -15.51 -20.53 -7.34
C GLY A 145 -14.07 -20.76 -7.78
N VAL A 146 -13.85 -21.02 -9.07
CA VAL A 146 -12.51 -21.17 -9.65
C VAL A 146 -11.68 -19.89 -9.49
N LEU A 147 -12.23 -18.72 -9.84
CA LEU A 147 -11.51 -17.44 -9.72
C LEU A 147 -11.17 -17.07 -8.26
N VAL A 148 -12.09 -17.35 -7.33
CA VAL A 148 -11.82 -17.17 -5.89
C VAL A 148 -10.75 -18.15 -5.41
N ALA A 149 -10.80 -19.41 -5.85
CA ALA A 149 -9.81 -20.42 -5.47
C ALA A 149 -8.42 -20.08 -6.00
N LEU A 150 -8.30 -19.55 -7.22
CA LEU A 150 -7.03 -19.10 -7.78
C LEU A 150 -6.40 -17.96 -6.95
N GLN A 151 -7.22 -16.97 -6.56
CA GLN A 151 -6.75 -15.88 -5.70
C GLN A 151 -6.39 -16.36 -4.29
N ALA A 152 -7.16 -17.29 -3.73
CA ALA A 152 -6.84 -17.89 -2.44
C ALA A 152 -5.54 -18.71 -2.49
N ALA A 153 -5.30 -19.45 -3.58
CA ALA A 153 -4.05 -20.16 -3.79
C ALA A 153 -2.86 -19.19 -3.87
N TRP A 154 -3.00 -18.09 -4.61
CA TRP A 154 -2.00 -17.02 -4.67
C TRP A 154 -1.73 -16.38 -3.30
N LEU A 155 -2.77 -16.11 -2.51
CA LEU A 155 -2.64 -15.59 -1.15
C LEU A 155 -1.82 -16.55 -0.27
N VAL A 156 -2.13 -17.84 -0.32
CA VAL A 156 -1.43 -18.86 0.47
C VAL A 156 0.03 -18.97 0.03
N THR A 157 0.32 -19.09 -1.26
CA THR A 157 1.69 -19.25 -1.76
C THR A 157 2.56 -18.01 -1.50
N SER A 158 2.00 -16.82 -1.63
CA SER A 158 2.71 -15.57 -1.29
C SER A 158 2.99 -15.47 0.21
N SER A 159 2.04 -15.86 1.07
CA SER A 159 2.23 -15.82 2.52
C SER A 159 3.28 -16.83 3.03
N LEU A 160 3.43 -17.97 2.35
CA LEU A 160 4.47 -18.96 2.67
C LEU A 160 5.87 -18.56 2.17
N GLY A 161 5.92 -17.73 1.13
CA GLY A 161 7.17 -17.19 0.57
C GLY A 161 7.64 -15.90 1.25
N ALA A 162 6.83 -15.32 2.13
CA ALA A 162 7.20 -14.13 2.89
C ALA A 162 8.40 -14.47 3.79
N SER A 163 9.57 -13.91 3.46
CA SER A 163 10.77 -14.09 4.27
C SER A 163 10.59 -13.40 5.61
N ASP A 164 11.02 -14.05 6.71
CA ASP A 164 11.20 -13.48 8.06
C ASP A 164 12.31 -12.39 8.08
N ALA A 165 12.42 -11.59 7.03
CA ALA A 165 13.21 -10.38 7.06
C ALA A 165 12.69 -9.55 8.23
N ALA A 166 13.57 -9.28 9.19
CA ALA A 166 13.23 -8.60 10.43
C ALA A 166 12.35 -7.39 10.10
N ARG A 167 11.08 -7.45 10.54
CA ARG A 167 10.15 -6.35 10.33
C ARG A 167 10.81 -5.10 10.90
N PRO A 168 10.82 -3.98 10.17
CA PRO A 168 11.33 -2.73 10.72
C PRO A 168 10.43 -2.35 11.91
N GLU A 169 10.83 -2.78 13.11
CA GLU A 169 10.24 -2.28 14.34
C GLU A 169 10.65 -0.83 14.45
N TRP A 170 9.65 0.05 14.52
CA TRP A 170 9.90 1.43 14.88
C TRP A 170 10.37 1.45 16.34
N GLU A 171 11.67 1.48 16.53
CA GLU A 171 12.27 1.81 17.81
C GLU A 171 12.26 3.33 17.95
N GLY A 172 11.34 3.84 18.77
CA GLY A 172 11.38 5.23 19.19
C GLY A 172 12.72 5.58 19.85
N PRO A 173 13.06 6.88 19.96
CA PRO A 173 14.30 7.29 20.60
C PRO A 173 14.37 6.73 22.03
N SER A 174 15.45 6.01 22.34
CA SER A 174 15.65 5.45 23.68
C SER A 174 15.64 6.55 24.74
N GLU A 175 15.17 6.28 25.95
CA GLU A 175 15.17 7.26 27.06
C GLU A 175 16.56 7.87 27.30
N ARG A 176 17.63 7.10 27.06
CA ARG A 176 19.03 7.54 27.15
C ARG A 176 19.39 8.67 26.17
N MET A 177 18.67 8.84 25.08
CA MET A 177 18.89 9.95 24.15
C MET A 177 18.67 11.31 24.84
N PHE A 178 17.84 11.35 25.89
CA PHE A 178 17.56 12.55 26.68
C PHE A 178 18.49 12.72 27.89
N GLU A 179 19.38 11.76 28.15
CA GLU A 179 20.38 11.83 29.21
C GLU A 179 21.62 12.59 28.73
N LEU A 180 21.57 13.92 28.86
CA LEU A 180 22.67 14.80 28.44
C LEU A 180 23.74 14.95 29.55
N SER A 181 25.00 15.04 29.13
CA SER A 181 26.11 15.38 30.01
C SER A 181 25.96 16.82 30.53
N ARG A 182 26.38 17.05 31.79
CA ARG A 182 26.38 18.40 32.38
C ARG A 182 27.43 19.34 31.78
N SER A 183 28.43 18.79 31.08
CA SER A 183 29.59 19.57 30.65
C SER A 183 29.73 19.69 29.13
N ARG A 184 29.60 18.58 28.39
CA ARG A 184 29.82 18.54 26.94
C ARG A 184 28.82 17.63 26.26
N ASN A 185 28.09 18.18 25.31
CA ASN A 185 27.13 17.46 24.46
C ASN A 185 27.41 17.81 23.00
N ALA A 186 27.27 16.83 22.12
CA ALA A 186 27.19 17.04 20.68
C ALA A 186 25.79 16.60 20.23
N ILE A 187 25.01 17.54 19.69
CA ILE A 187 23.65 17.29 19.22
C ILE A 187 23.64 17.50 17.71
N HIS A 188 23.25 16.47 16.97
CA HIS A 188 23.12 16.52 15.52
C HIS A 188 21.63 16.43 15.17
N ILE A 189 21.09 17.52 14.60
CA ILE A 189 19.69 17.60 14.18
C ILE A 189 19.67 17.53 12.66
N VAL A 190 18.92 16.57 12.14
CA VAL A 190 18.76 16.35 10.70
C VAL A 190 17.32 16.65 10.34
N LEU A 191 17.10 17.64 9.49
CA LEU A 191 15.78 18.03 9.01
C LEU A 191 15.57 17.42 7.62
N ASP A 192 14.57 16.57 7.48
CA ASP A 192 14.30 15.89 6.20
C ASP A 192 13.77 16.89 5.16
N GLY A 193 14.36 16.89 3.97
CA GLY A 193 14.00 17.79 2.87
C GLY A 193 14.22 19.29 3.10
N PHE A 194 14.91 19.71 4.17
CA PHE A 194 15.12 21.12 4.45
C PHE A 194 16.22 21.73 3.57
N GLN A 195 15.81 22.63 2.67
CA GLN A 195 16.69 23.24 1.67
C GLN A 195 17.49 24.42 2.23
N SER A 196 18.73 24.57 1.80
CA SER A 196 19.63 25.66 2.23
C SER A 196 19.06 27.04 1.86
N GLU A 197 18.38 27.14 0.71
CA GLU A 197 17.74 28.35 0.21
C GLU A 197 16.66 28.86 1.17
N MET A 198 15.82 27.94 1.67
CA MET A 198 14.75 28.30 2.61
C MET A 198 15.32 28.80 3.94
N PHE A 199 16.45 28.24 4.39
CA PHE A 199 17.12 28.74 5.57
C PHE A 199 17.78 30.11 5.34
N HIS A 200 18.30 30.36 4.14
CA HIS A 200 18.85 31.66 3.76
C HIS A 200 17.76 32.75 3.79
N GLU A 201 16.56 32.46 3.28
CA GLU A 201 15.41 33.39 3.35
C GLU A 201 15.04 33.73 4.79
N ILE A 202 14.95 32.73 5.67
CA ILE A 202 14.67 32.93 7.11
C ILE A 202 15.72 33.84 7.77
N LEU A 203 17.00 33.63 7.43
CA LEU A 203 18.10 34.47 7.94
C LEU A 203 18.00 35.91 7.46
N GLU A 204 17.51 36.15 6.24
CA GLU A 204 17.34 37.52 5.71
C GLU A 204 16.17 38.25 6.38
N GLU A 205 15.07 37.54 6.65
CA GLU A 205 13.86 38.15 7.25
C GLU A 205 14.06 38.56 8.72
N ASP A 206 14.77 37.77 9.53
CA ASP A 206 14.88 37.98 10.99
C ASP A 206 16.33 38.09 11.49
N ARG A 207 17.22 38.57 10.63
CA ARG A 207 18.67 38.61 10.85
C ARG A 207 19.08 39.25 12.18
N GLN A 208 18.42 40.34 12.55
CA GLN A 208 18.74 41.09 13.75
C GLN A 208 18.50 40.29 15.04
N THR A 209 17.47 39.44 15.04
CA THR A 209 17.13 38.56 16.16
C THR A 209 18.07 37.36 16.18
N LEU A 210 18.25 36.71 15.01
CA LEU A 210 19.02 35.49 14.87
C LEU A 210 20.52 35.68 15.13
N ASP A 211 21.11 36.78 14.65
CA ASP A 211 22.52 37.10 14.90
C ASP A 211 22.82 37.25 16.40
N ARG A 212 21.84 37.72 17.20
CA ARG A 212 21.98 37.84 18.65
C ARG A 212 21.74 36.51 19.35
N SER A 213 20.69 35.78 18.98
CA SER A 213 20.32 34.53 19.65
C SER A 213 21.28 33.40 19.33
N TRP A 214 21.87 33.38 18.13
CA TRP A 214 22.72 32.28 17.64
C TRP A 214 24.20 32.70 17.51
N SER A 215 24.64 33.59 18.39
CA SER A 215 26.05 34.00 18.48
C SER A 215 26.97 32.77 18.60
N GLY A 216 27.85 32.59 17.60
CA GLY A 216 28.77 31.45 17.51
C GLY A 216 28.33 30.33 16.57
N ALA A 217 27.17 30.44 15.93
CA ALA A 217 26.76 29.54 14.86
C ALA A 217 27.53 29.82 13.55
N THR A 218 27.83 28.75 12.83
CA THR A 218 28.42 28.81 11.49
C THR A 218 27.43 28.23 10.49
N PHE A 219 27.04 29.02 9.51
CA PHE A 219 26.20 28.55 8.40
C PHE A 219 27.07 28.19 7.19
N PHE A 220 26.86 27.00 6.63
CA PHE A 220 27.53 26.53 5.43
C PHE A 220 26.54 26.61 4.25
N ALA A 221 26.51 27.75 3.55
CA ALA A 221 25.56 27.99 2.46
C ALA A 221 25.73 26.99 1.30
N ASP A 222 26.98 26.64 0.97
CA ASP A 222 27.33 25.75 -0.15
C ASP A 222 27.35 24.27 0.25
N HIS A 223 26.52 23.87 1.23
CA HIS A 223 26.34 22.46 1.57
C HIS A 223 25.52 21.76 0.49
N LEU A 224 25.97 20.58 0.07
CA LEU A 224 25.27 19.71 -0.86
C LEU A 224 25.01 18.35 -0.21
N GLY A 225 23.76 17.91 -0.26
CA GLY A 225 23.38 16.56 0.16
C GLY A 225 24.05 15.50 -0.73
N ALA A 226 24.44 14.37 -0.13
CA ALA A 226 25.11 13.30 -0.88
C ALA A 226 24.22 12.68 -1.97
N PHE A 227 22.91 12.58 -1.69
CA PHE A 227 21.91 12.01 -2.61
C PHE A 227 20.58 12.77 -2.47
N PRO A 228 19.70 12.71 -3.50
CA PRO A 228 18.37 13.30 -3.44
C PRO A 228 17.36 12.48 -2.61
N SER A 229 17.76 11.35 -2.02
CA SER A 229 16.88 10.45 -1.28
C SER A 229 17.41 10.13 0.12
N THR A 230 16.55 10.20 1.12
CA THR A 230 16.87 9.94 2.54
C THR A 230 17.53 8.58 2.77
N ILE A 231 17.04 7.53 2.09
CA ILE A 231 17.53 6.14 2.25
C ILE A 231 19.02 5.96 1.91
N VAL A 232 19.60 6.83 1.07
CA VAL A 232 21.03 6.79 0.71
C VAL A 232 21.82 7.91 1.39
N SER A 233 21.21 9.08 1.58
CA SER A 233 21.86 10.23 2.22
C SER A 233 22.18 10.00 3.69
N ILE A 234 21.27 9.39 4.46
CA ILE A 234 21.50 9.11 5.88
C ILE A 234 22.71 8.17 6.09
N PRO A 235 22.81 7.00 5.42
CA PRO A 235 24.01 6.17 5.49
C PRO A 235 25.28 6.92 5.09
N ALA A 236 25.26 7.70 4.02
CA ALA A 236 26.43 8.42 3.55
C ALA A 236 26.90 9.48 4.55
N MET A 237 25.98 10.22 5.15
CA MET A 237 26.27 11.22 6.18
C MET A 237 26.82 10.60 7.47
N LEU A 238 26.25 9.48 7.91
CA LEU A 238 26.62 8.85 9.19
C LEU A 238 27.86 7.95 9.10
N THR A 239 28.24 7.50 7.91
CA THR A 239 29.41 6.62 7.71
C THR A 239 30.54 7.28 6.94
N GLY A 240 30.29 8.43 6.30
CA GLY A 240 31.24 9.12 5.43
C GLY A 240 31.53 8.38 4.10
N THR A 241 30.79 7.32 3.79
CA THR A 241 31.00 6.54 2.55
C THR A 241 29.94 6.87 1.52
N VAL A 242 30.33 7.05 0.26
CA VAL A 242 29.39 7.36 -0.83
C VAL A 242 28.97 6.06 -1.52
N TYR A 243 27.67 5.85 -1.70
CA TYR A 243 27.15 4.72 -2.47
C TYR A 243 27.46 4.87 -3.96
N ARG A 244 28.16 3.90 -4.55
CA ARG A 244 28.61 3.93 -5.96
C ARG A 244 27.83 3.00 -6.89
N ASN A 245 26.73 2.42 -6.43
CA ASN A 245 25.94 1.42 -7.19
C ASN A 245 26.72 0.17 -7.64
N GLU A 246 27.87 -0.13 -7.02
CA GLU A 246 28.68 -1.33 -7.31
C GLU A 246 28.14 -2.60 -6.64
N ARG A 247 27.24 -2.44 -5.66
CA ARG A 247 26.62 -3.52 -4.88
C ARG A 247 25.17 -3.17 -4.58
N ASN A 248 24.37 -4.17 -4.23
CA ASN A 248 22.99 -3.97 -3.79
C ASN A 248 22.91 -2.98 -2.59
N LEU A 249 21.99 -2.01 -2.67
CA LEU A 249 21.84 -0.94 -1.68
C LEU A 249 21.64 -1.45 -0.25
N GLN A 250 20.83 -2.50 -0.06
CA GLN A 250 20.58 -3.06 1.28
C GLN A 250 21.85 -3.63 1.91
N ARG A 251 22.70 -4.29 1.10
CA ARG A 251 24.01 -4.76 1.56
C ARG A 251 24.94 -3.60 1.89
N TYR A 252 24.96 -2.56 1.07
CA TYR A 252 25.74 -1.36 1.34
C TYR A 252 25.35 -0.72 2.69
N ILE A 253 24.06 -0.52 2.94
CA ILE A 253 23.56 0.09 4.18
C ILE A 253 23.98 -0.76 5.39
N ARG A 254 23.66 -2.06 5.35
CA ARG A 254 23.99 -2.98 6.46
C ARG A 254 25.47 -2.98 6.78
N ASP A 255 26.32 -3.23 5.78
CA ASP A 255 27.75 -3.42 5.99
C ASP A 255 28.41 -2.14 6.55
N HIS A 256 28.00 -0.95 6.10
CA HIS A 256 28.63 0.31 6.53
C HIS A 256 28.10 0.82 7.88
N PHE A 257 26.82 0.63 8.19
CA PHE A 257 26.31 0.90 9.54
C PHE A 257 26.91 -0.04 10.59
N GLU A 258 27.10 -1.31 10.23
CA GLU A 258 27.75 -2.30 11.11
C GLU A 258 29.25 -2.07 11.26
N GLN A 259 29.95 -1.53 10.25
CA GLN A 259 31.42 -1.43 10.30
C GLN A 259 31.95 -0.09 10.82
N GLY A 260 31.21 1.02 10.69
CA GLY A 260 31.79 2.33 11.02
C GLY A 260 30.84 3.52 10.99
N SER A 261 29.69 3.44 11.63
CA SER A 261 28.87 4.64 11.85
C SER A 261 29.52 5.58 12.87
N LEU A 262 29.21 6.88 12.75
CA LEU A 262 29.60 7.94 13.69
C LEU A 262 29.29 7.58 15.16
N PHE A 263 28.28 6.74 15.39
CA PHE A 263 27.92 6.26 16.72
C PHE A 263 28.92 5.25 17.31
N LYS A 264 29.70 4.55 16.50
CA LYS A 264 30.80 3.69 16.97
C LYS A 264 32.05 4.48 17.35
N SER A 265 32.32 5.60 16.66
CA SER A 265 33.49 6.43 16.95
C SER A 265 33.30 7.37 18.14
N LEU A 266 32.07 7.62 18.56
CA LEU A 266 31.71 8.47 19.70
C LEU A 266 31.57 7.71 21.05
N ARG A 267 31.92 6.41 21.10
CA ARG A 267 32.02 5.64 22.36
C ARG A 267 33.46 5.62 22.87
#